data_AF-A0A1H3ZFT4-F1
#
_entry.id   AF-A0A1H3ZFT4-F1
#
_cell.length_a   1.000
_cell.length_b   1.000
_cell.length_c   1.000
_cell.angle_alpha   90.00
_cell.angle_beta   90.00
_cell.angle_gamma   90.00
#
_symmetry.space_group_name_H-M   'P 1'
#
loop_
_entity.id
_entity.type
_entity.pdbx_description
1 polymer ?
#
loop_
_entity_poly.entity_id
_entity_poly.type
_entity_poly.pdbx_seq_one_letter_code
_entity_poly.pdbx_strand_id
1 'polypeptide(L)'
;MCPCENYEVIAVKKKIVALALGAMMSMSVAAMAATPEAESMSAQQGKAVAWVDTMLVKNNPAASLKLMGAEAQKEIDVKKITDISNDMAKNLGKYKSSRFVGWTRFDQGDQLMYLMSFEKEPVVRCVFLFDKNGNLQNFALSPLKKTEEKDNQKK
;
A
#
# COMPACT_ATOMS: atom_id res chain seq x y z
N MET A 1 -19.15 44.57 41.10
CA MET A 1 -18.34 43.73 40.19
C MET A 1 -18.00 44.59 38.97
N CYS A 2 -16.73 45.01 38.82
CA CYS A 2 -16.34 46.00 37.81
C CYS A 2 -16.17 45.34 36.42
N PRO A 3 -16.74 45.89 35.34
CA PRO A 3 -16.73 45.29 33.99
C PRO A 3 -15.34 45.23 33.33
N CYS A 4 -14.34 45.96 33.85
CA CYS A 4 -12.98 46.00 33.29
C CYS A 4 -12.18 44.69 33.51
N GLU A 5 -12.44 43.98 34.61
CA GLU A 5 -11.69 42.77 34.96
C GLU A 5 -12.04 41.59 34.04
N ASN A 6 -13.29 41.55 33.57
CA ASN A 6 -13.75 40.56 32.59
C ASN A 6 -13.17 40.82 31.19
N TYR A 7 -12.89 42.08 30.83
CA TYR A 7 -12.34 42.41 29.51
C TYR A 7 -10.88 41.97 29.36
N GLU A 8 -10.05 42.21 30.39
CA GLU A 8 -8.66 41.76 30.40
C GLU A 8 -8.54 40.24 30.39
N VAL A 9 -9.36 39.54 31.17
CA VAL A 9 -9.37 38.07 31.20
C VAL A 9 -9.77 37.48 29.84
N ILE A 10 -10.76 38.06 29.15
CA ILE A 10 -11.18 37.62 27.81
C ILE A 10 -10.09 37.91 26.77
N ALA A 11 -9.43 39.06 26.85
CA ALA A 11 -8.34 39.43 25.95
C ALA A 11 -7.10 38.53 26.13
N VAL A 12 -6.73 38.20 27.37
CA VAL A 12 -5.64 37.28 27.68
C VAL A 12 -5.96 35.85 27.21
N LYS A 13 -7.19 35.37 27.44
CA LYS A 13 -7.62 34.04 26.93
C LYS A 13 -7.56 33.96 25.40
N LYS A 14 -7.98 35.01 24.68
CA LYS A 14 -7.87 35.06 23.21
C LYS A 14 -6.41 35.04 22.74
N LYS A 15 -5.52 35.76 23.43
CA LYS A 15 -4.07 35.75 23.13
C LYS A 15 -3.43 34.39 23.41
N ILE A 16 -3.80 33.72 24.50
CA ILE A 16 -3.32 32.37 24.83
C ILE A 16 -3.82 31.34 23.81
N VAL A 17 -5.10 31.42 23.40
CA VAL A 17 -5.66 30.54 22.36
C VAL A 17 -4.99 30.79 21.00
N ALA A 18 -4.74 32.04 20.64
CA ALA A 18 -4.02 32.39 19.41
C ALA A 18 -2.57 31.90 19.44
N LEU A 19 -1.88 32.01 20.58
CA LEU A 19 -0.53 31.50 20.78
C LEU A 19 -0.48 29.97 20.68
N ALA A 20 -1.46 29.27 21.29
CA ALA A 20 -1.57 27.82 21.23
C ALA A 20 -1.87 27.32 19.81
N LEU A 21 -2.77 27.98 19.06
CA LEU A 21 -2.99 27.67 17.64
C LEU A 21 -1.75 27.93 16.79
N GLY A 22 -1.04 29.04 17.02
CA GLY A 22 0.20 29.36 16.30
C GLY A 22 1.32 28.34 16.58
N ALA A 23 1.46 27.89 17.82
CA ALA A 23 2.43 26.87 18.22
C ALA A 23 2.08 25.47 17.67
N MET A 24 0.80 25.15 17.50
CA MET A 24 0.38 23.90 16.86
C MET A 24 0.64 23.89 15.34
N MET A 25 0.59 25.04 14.67
CA MET A 25 0.91 25.14 13.23
C MET A 25 2.41 25.13 12.91
N SER A 26 3.29 25.45 13.88
CA SER A 26 4.74 25.51 13.65
C SER A 26 5.48 24.17 13.75
N MET A 27 4.79 23.07 14.10
CA MET A 27 5.42 21.77 14.38
C MET A 27 5.55 20.80 13.20
N SER A 28 5.34 21.21 11.95
CA SER A 28 5.42 20.26 10.83
C SER A 28 5.94 20.85 9.52
N VAL A 29 7.11 21.50 9.56
CA VAL A 29 8.01 21.51 8.39
C VAL A 29 9.11 20.49 8.64
N ALA A 30 8.71 19.21 8.74
CA ALA A 30 9.66 18.14 8.52
C ALA A 30 9.96 18.15 7.02
N ALA A 31 11.06 18.80 6.63
CA ALA A 31 11.64 18.62 5.31
C ALA A 31 12.02 17.14 5.19
N MET A 32 11.10 16.32 4.66
CA MET A 32 11.42 15.00 4.17
C MET A 32 12.40 15.25 3.02
N ALA A 33 13.70 15.09 3.28
CA ALA A 33 14.66 14.93 2.20
C ALA A 33 14.27 13.61 1.52
N ALA A 34 13.38 13.69 0.53
CA ALA A 34 13.00 12.55 -0.29
C ALA A 34 14.28 12.08 -0.96
N THR A 35 14.82 10.95 -0.51
CA THR A 35 15.91 10.31 -1.24
C THR A 35 15.33 9.73 -2.53
N PRO A 36 16.13 9.56 -3.60
CA PRO A 36 15.67 8.89 -4.82
C PRO A 36 15.04 7.51 -4.55
N GLU A 37 15.48 6.82 -3.50
CA GLU A 37 14.89 5.57 -3.02
C GLU A 37 13.47 5.75 -2.49
N ALA A 38 13.21 6.80 -1.69
CA ALA A 38 11.88 7.07 -1.17
C ALA A 38 10.87 7.40 -2.28
N GLU A 39 11.29 8.17 -3.29
CA GLU A 39 10.45 8.50 -4.45
C GLU A 39 10.09 7.25 -5.26
N SER A 40 11.09 6.44 -5.60
CA SER A 40 10.89 5.22 -6.37
C SER A 40 10.03 4.19 -5.65
N MET A 41 10.25 3.97 -4.35
CA MET A 41 9.39 3.10 -3.54
C MET A 41 7.95 3.59 -3.53
N SER A 42 7.72 4.88 -3.30
CA SER A 42 6.38 5.48 -3.28
C SER A 42 5.66 5.32 -4.63
N ALA A 43 6.35 5.59 -5.74
CA ALA A 43 5.80 5.42 -7.08
C ALA A 43 5.42 3.96 -7.37
N GLN A 44 6.26 3.00 -6.99
CA GLN A 44 5.99 1.58 -7.18
C GLN A 44 4.85 1.08 -6.29
N GLN A 45 4.78 1.54 -5.03
CA GLN A 45 3.64 1.24 -4.15
C GLN A 45 2.33 1.77 -4.75
N GLY A 46 2.34 2.99 -5.32
CA GLY A 46 1.19 3.54 -6.04
C GLY A 46 0.72 2.65 -7.19
N LYS A 47 1.66 2.14 -8.01
CA LYS A 47 1.35 1.18 -9.10
C LYS A 47 0.80 -0.15 -8.57
N ALA A 48 1.41 -0.71 -7.52
CA ALA A 48 0.94 -1.95 -6.90
C ALA A 48 -0.48 -1.80 -6.32
N VAL A 49 -0.77 -0.69 -5.63
CA VAL A 49 -2.10 -0.39 -5.09
C VAL A 49 -3.14 -0.23 -6.21
N ALA A 50 -2.81 0.50 -7.28
CA ALA A 50 -3.69 0.64 -8.43
C ALA A 50 -3.95 -0.70 -9.13
N TRP A 51 -2.94 -1.57 -9.23
CA TRP A 51 -3.09 -2.91 -9.75
C TRP A 51 -4.01 -3.77 -8.87
N VAL A 52 -3.82 -3.74 -7.54
CA VAL A 52 -4.69 -4.45 -6.58
C VAL A 52 -6.13 -3.97 -6.70
N ASP A 53 -6.35 -2.66 -6.75
CA ASP A 53 -7.69 -2.08 -6.89
C ASP A 53 -8.37 -2.52 -8.19
N THR A 54 -7.68 -2.39 -9.33
CA THR A 54 -8.25 -2.79 -10.63
C THR A 54 -8.48 -4.29 -10.75
N MET A 55 -7.48 -5.11 -10.36
CA MET A 55 -7.54 -6.56 -10.52
C MET A 55 -8.45 -7.22 -9.47
N LEU A 56 -8.28 -6.90 -8.19
CA LEU A 56 -8.85 -7.67 -7.08
C LEU A 56 -10.09 -7.03 -6.45
N VAL A 57 -10.22 -5.70 -6.50
CA VAL A 57 -11.38 -4.99 -5.92
C VAL A 57 -12.46 -4.76 -6.99
N LYS A 58 -12.08 -4.15 -8.11
CA LYS A 58 -12.98 -3.81 -9.21
C LYS A 58 -13.23 -4.97 -10.16
N ASN A 59 -12.47 -6.05 -10.06
CA ASN A 59 -12.52 -7.22 -10.96
C ASN A 59 -12.45 -6.81 -12.44
N ASN A 60 -11.52 -5.91 -12.77
CA ASN A 60 -11.28 -5.39 -14.11
C ASN A 60 -9.85 -5.73 -14.58
N PRO A 61 -9.61 -6.99 -14.99
CA PRO A 61 -8.28 -7.46 -15.38
C PRO A 61 -7.74 -6.79 -16.65
N ALA A 62 -8.61 -6.29 -17.53
CA ALA A 62 -8.17 -5.51 -18.70
C ALA A 62 -7.57 -4.16 -18.28
N ALA A 63 -8.10 -3.52 -17.24
CA ALA A 63 -7.54 -2.29 -16.69
C ALA A 63 -6.24 -2.54 -15.94
N SER A 64 -6.12 -3.65 -15.22
CA SER A 64 -4.89 -4.00 -14.50
C SER A 64 -3.73 -4.29 -15.46
N LEU A 65 -3.99 -4.92 -16.61
CA LEU A 65 -3.00 -5.12 -17.67
C LEU A 65 -2.43 -3.79 -18.18
N LYS A 66 -3.26 -2.75 -18.31
CA LYS A 66 -2.80 -1.41 -18.74
C LYS A 66 -1.91 -0.71 -17.73
N LEU A 67 -1.90 -1.16 -16.46
CA LEU A 67 -0.99 -0.64 -15.42
C LEU A 67 0.38 -1.33 -15.45
N MET A 68 0.51 -2.44 -16.18
CA MET A 68 1.78 -3.14 -16.35
C MET A 68 2.70 -2.43 -17.35
N GLY A 69 3.98 -2.74 -17.33
CA GLY A 69 4.96 -2.26 -18.30
C GLY A 69 4.67 -2.73 -19.72
N ALA A 70 5.14 -1.98 -20.71
CA ALA A 70 4.89 -2.28 -22.12
C ALA A 70 5.45 -3.65 -22.56
N GLU A 71 6.51 -4.14 -21.93
CA GLU A 71 7.05 -5.48 -22.18
C GLU A 71 6.09 -6.55 -21.68
N ALA A 72 5.67 -6.51 -20.41
CA ALA A 72 4.65 -7.41 -19.88
C ALA A 72 3.34 -7.41 -20.68
N GLN A 73 2.90 -6.25 -21.18
CA GLN A 73 1.71 -6.14 -22.04
C GLN A 73 1.85 -6.83 -23.41
N LYS A 74 3.07 -7.11 -23.88
CA LYS A 74 3.30 -7.88 -25.12
C LYS A 74 3.30 -9.38 -24.87
N GLU A 75 3.67 -9.80 -23.67
CA GLU A 75 3.77 -11.21 -23.30
C GLU A 75 2.41 -11.86 -22.99
N ILE A 76 1.42 -11.06 -22.57
CA ILE A 76 0.07 -11.54 -22.26
C ILE A 76 -1.01 -10.65 -22.87
N ASP A 77 -2.12 -11.25 -23.26
CA ASP A 77 -3.30 -10.53 -23.77
C ASP A 77 -4.41 -10.40 -22.71
N VAL A 78 -5.48 -9.68 -23.08
CA VAL A 78 -6.66 -9.46 -22.21
C VAL A 78 -7.30 -10.79 -21.80
N LYS A 79 -7.29 -11.81 -22.67
CA LYS A 79 -7.85 -13.12 -22.35
C LYS A 79 -7.03 -13.78 -21.24
N LYS A 80 -5.71 -13.82 -21.39
CA LYS A 80 -4.80 -14.44 -20.42
C LYS A 80 -4.86 -13.80 -19.04
N ILE A 81 -4.88 -12.46 -18.97
CA ILE A 81 -5.02 -11.77 -17.67
C ILE A 81 -6.40 -12.00 -17.04
N THR A 82 -7.45 -12.14 -17.86
CA THR A 82 -8.80 -12.49 -17.38
C THR A 82 -8.83 -13.90 -16.82
N ASP A 83 -8.20 -14.86 -17.50
CA ASP A 83 -8.07 -16.24 -17.00
C ASP A 83 -7.33 -16.27 -15.66
N ILE A 84 -6.24 -15.49 -15.52
CA ILE A 84 -5.53 -15.36 -14.24
C ILE A 84 -6.44 -14.76 -13.15
N SER A 85 -7.25 -13.74 -13.47
CA SER A 85 -8.23 -13.17 -12.53
C SER A 85 -9.24 -14.20 -12.05
N ASN A 86 -9.76 -14.99 -12.98
CA ASN A 86 -10.73 -16.05 -12.69
C ASN A 86 -10.10 -17.15 -11.83
N ASP A 87 -8.87 -17.55 -12.11
CA ASP A 87 -8.14 -18.53 -11.32
C ASP A 87 -7.86 -18.02 -9.89
N MET A 88 -7.50 -16.74 -9.73
CA MET A 88 -7.36 -16.14 -8.40
C MET A 88 -8.69 -16.14 -7.65
N ALA A 89 -9.79 -15.71 -8.28
CA ALA A 89 -11.11 -15.70 -7.65
C ALA A 89 -11.57 -17.13 -7.27
N LYS A 90 -11.31 -18.11 -8.15
CA LYS A 90 -11.65 -19.52 -7.92
C LYS A 90 -10.86 -20.10 -6.75
N ASN A 91 -9.56 -19.88 -6.70
CA ASN A 91 -8.66 -20.53 -5.74
C ASN A 91 -8.58 -19.79 -4.40
N LEU A 92 -8.53 -18.45 -4.43
CA LEU A 92 -8.35 -17.62 -3.23
C LEU A 92 -9.68 -17.08 -2.68
N GLY A 93 -10.71 -16.94 -3.53
CA GLY A 93 -11.96 -16.25 -3.18
C GLY A 93 -11.85 -14.74 -3.26
N LYS A 94 -12.79 -14.00 -2.65
CA LYS A 94 -12.78 -12.53 -2.69
C LYS A 94 -11.60 -11.96 -1.88
N TYR A 95 -10.96 -10.93 -2.43
CA TYR A 95 -9.97 -10.13 -1.71
C TYR A 95 -10.59 -9.41 -0.52
N LYS A 96 -9.88 -9.38 0.62
CA LYS A 96 -10.30 -8.69 1.85
C LYS A 96 -9.40 -7.51 2.19
N SER A 97 -8.10 -7.75 2.28
CA SER A 97 -7.13 -6.73 2.71
C SER A 97 -5.71 -7.08 2.27
N SER A 98 -4.82 -6.10 2.36
CA SER A 98 -3.39 -6.29 2.16
C SER A 98 -2.59 -5.39 3.08
N ARG A 99 -1.38 -5.82 3.41
CA ARG A 99 -0.38 -5.01 4.11
C ARG A 99 0.96 -5.13 3.42
N PHE A 100 1.66 -4.00 3.33
CA PHE A 100 3.02 -3.94 2.81
C PHE A 100 3.98 -4.63 3.78
N VAL A 101 4.93 -5.41 3.25
CA VAL A 101 5.88 -6.22 4.03
C VAL A 101 7.31 -5.76 3.82
N GLY A 102 7.66 -5.45 2.58
CA GLY A 102 9.03 -5.11 2.27
C GLY A 102 9.22 -4.69 0.83
N TRP A 103 10.29 -3.95 0.63
CA TRP A 103 10.80 -3.54 -0.66
C TRP A 103 12.25 -3.97 -0.75
N THR A 104 12.61 -4.60 -1.85
CA THR A 104 13.97 -5.06 -2.11
C THR A 104 14.40 -4.52 -3.45
N ARG A 105 15.51 -3.80 -3.45
CA ARG A 105 16.12 -3.23 -4.65
C ARG A 105 17.24 -4.11 -5.15
N PHE A 106 17.22 -4.39 -6.45
CA PHE A 106 18.26 -5.11 -7.17
C PHE A 106 18.77 -4.26 -8.35
N ASP A 107 19.91 -4.64 -8.93
CA ASP A 107 20.51 -3.92 -10.06
C ASP A 107 19.59 -3.89 -11.30
N GLN A 108 18.75 -4.91 -11.47
CA GLN A 108 17.88 -5.07 -12.65
C GLN A 108 16.42 -4.64 -12.41
N GLY A 109 16.07 -4.25 -11.18
CA GLY A 109 14.70 -3.94 -10.83
C GLY A 109 14.42 -4.07 -9.35
N ASP A 110 13.17 -3.83 -8.99
CA ASP A 110 12.72 -3.78 -7.61
C ASP A 110 11.62 -4.81 -7.35
N GLN A 111 11.53 -5.29 -6.11
CA GLN A 111 10.49 -6.19 -5.65
C GLN A 111 9.69 -5.55 -4.51
N LEU A 112 8.37 -5.49 -4.65
CA LEU A 112 7.47 -5.18 -3.53
C LEU A 112 6.78 -6.46 -3.04
N MET A 113 6.82 -6.70 -1.73
CA MET A 113 6.10 -7.79 -1.08
C MET A 113 4.93 -7.25 -0.26
N TYR A 114 3.77 -7.89 -0.42
CA TYR A 114 2.59 -7.71 0.41
C TYR A 114 2.16 -9.06 1.01
N LEU A 115 1.55 -9.03 2.20
CA LEU A 115 0.68 -10.11 2.66
C LEU A 115 -0.76 -9.68 2.43
N MET A 116 -1.50 -10.51 1.70
CA MET A 116 -2.90 -10.30 1.34
C MET A 116 -3.77 -11.35 2.04
N SER A 117 -4.99 -10.97 2.36
CA SER A 117 -6.01 -11.88 2.90
C SER A 117 -7.16 -12.01 1.91
N PHE A 118 -7.60 -13.24 1.69
CA PHE A 118 -8.75 -13.57 0.86
C PHE A 118 -9.77 -14.40 1.66
N GLU A 119 -10.91 -14.70 1.04
CA GLU A 119 -11.96 -15.52 1.67
C GLU A 119 -11.52 -16.95 1.99
N LYS A 120 -10.85 -17.63 1.05
CA LYS A 120 -10.42 -19.03 1.19
C LYS A 120 -9.01 -19.15 1.77
N GLU A 121 -8.17 -18.15 1.51
CA GLU A 121 -6.77 -18.14 1.94
C GLU A 121 -6.47 -16.91 2.83
N PRO A 122 -6.31 -17.08 4.15
CA PRO A 122 -6.19 -15.97 5.08
C PRO A 122 -4.85 -15.23 4.96
N VAL A 123 -3.80 -15.91 4.48
CA VAL A 123 -2.47 -15.33 4.30
C VAL A 123 -1.90 -15.76 2.95
N VAL A 124 -1.83 -14.82 2.02
CA VAL A 124 -1.27 -15.00 0.67
C VAL A 124 -0.12 -14.01 0.51
N ARG A 125 1.07 -14.51 0.19
CA ARG A 125 2.18 -13.65 -0.20
C ARG A 125 1.93 -13.16 -1.62
N CYS A 126 1.88 -11.86 -1.81
CA CYS A 126 1.88 -11.23 -3.12
C CYS A 126 3.22 -10.55 -3.36
N VAL A 127 3.82 -10.82 -4.50
CA VAL A 127 5.08 -10.22 -4.94
C VAL A 127 4.82 -9.49 -6.25
N PHE A 128 5.18 -8.21 -6.30
CA PHE A 128 5.25 -7.41 -7.52
C PHE A 128 6.71 -7.23 -7.92
N LEU A 129 7.01 -7.43 -9.20
CA LEU A 129 8.34 -7.24 -9.79
C LEU A 129 8.30 -6.05 -10.73
N PHE A 130 9.23 -5.12 -10.53
CA PHE A 130 9.40 -3.94 -11.34
C PHE A 130 10.71 -4.01 -12.11
N ASP A 131 10.74 -3.46 -13.33
CA ASP A 131 12.00 -3.23 -14.04
C ASP A 131 12.80 -2.06 -13.42
N LYS A 132 14.02 -1.84 -13.90
CA LYS A 132 14.88 -0.71 -13.51
C LYS A 132 14.26 0.68 -13.72
N ASN A 133 13.22 0.80 -14.56
CA ASN A 133 12.50 2.04 -14.83
C ASN A 133 11.25 2.18 -13.93
N GLY A 134 11.04 1.24 -13.00
CA GLY A 134 9.90 1.20 -12.10
C GLY A 134 8.59 0.81 -12.77
N ASN A 135 8.60 0.14 -13.92
CA ASN A 135 7.39 -0.39 -14.54
C ASN A 135 7.06 -1.78 -13.99
N LEU A 136 5.78 -2.03 -13.71
CA LEU A 136 5.35 -3.32 -13.18
C LEU A 136 5.44 -4.39 -14.26
N GLN A 137 6.34 -5.36 -14.11
CA GLN A 137 6.56 -6.40 -15.10
C GLN A 137 5.86 -7.72 -14.77
N ASN A 138 5.73 -8.05 -13.48
CA ASN A 138 5.12 -9.31 -13.09
C ASN A 138 4.51 -9.25 -11.70
N PHE A 139 3.61 -10.18 -11.42
CA PHE A 139 3.04 -10.40 -10.09
C PHE A 139 2.92 -11.90 -9.81
N ALA A 140 3.05 -12.28 -8.54
CA ALA A 140 2.84 -13.65 -8.10
C ALA A 140 2.09 -13.67 -6.78
N LEU A 141 1.07 -14.52 -6.68
CA LEU A 141 0.32 -14.77 -5.44
C LEU A 141 0.57 -16.22 -5.01
N SER A 142 1.01 -16.41 -3.77
CA SER A 142 1.28 -17.73 -3.21
C SER A 142 0.67 -17.82 -1.80
N PRO A 143 -0.33 -18.68 -1.58
CA PRO A 143 -0.82 -18.99 -0.24
C PRO A 143 0.33 -19.46 0.65
N LEU A 144 0.40 -18.90 1.86
CA LEU A 144 1.32 -19.40 2.88
C LEU A 144 0.59 -20.48 3.66
N LYS A 145 1.06 -21.72 3.57
CA LYS A 145 0.54 -22.79 4.43
C LYS A 145 0.73 -22.36 5.88
N LYS A 146 -0.31 -22.50 6.71
CA LYS A 146 -0.14 -22.41 8.16
C LYS A 146 0.90 -23.45 8.55
N THR A 147 2.04 -23.01 9.09
CA THR A 147 2.86 -23.91 9.89
C THR A 147 1.99 -24.23 11.10
N GLU A 148 1.45 -25.45 11.16
CA GLU A 148 0.94 -25.96 12.42
C GLU A 148 2.15 -26.00 13.36
N GLU A 149 2.26 -24.99 14.23
CA GLU A 149 3.00 -25.14 15.47
C GLU A 149 2.31 -26.29 16.20
N LYS A 150 2.85 -27.50 16.02
CA LYS A 150 2.59 -28.60 16.93
C LYS A 150 3.05 -28.12 18.28
N ASP A 151 2.07 -27.75 19.11
CA ASP A 151 2.21 -27.59 20.54
C ASP A 151 2.70 -28.92 21.13
N ASN A 152 4.01 -29.12 21.08
CA ASN A 152 4.73 -30.13 21.83
C ASN A 152 5.18 -29.48 23.15
N GLN A 153 4.23 -29.01 23.95
CA GLN A 153 4.40 -28.90 25.39
C GLN A 153 3.58 -29.99 26.09
N LYS A 154 4.02 -31.24 25.91
CA LYS A 154 3.92 -32.24 26.98
C LYS A 154 5.24 -32.22 27.76
N LYS A 155 5.22 -31.61 28.94
CA LYS A 155 6.03 -32.03 30.08
C LYS A 155 5.17 -31.93 31.33
#